data_AF-A0A968XRV2-F1
#
_entry.id   AF-A0A968XRV2-F1
#
_cell.length_a   1.000
_cell.length_b   1.000
_cell.length_c   1.000
_cell.angle_alpha   90.00
_cell.angle_beta   90.00
_cell.angle_gamma   90.00
#
_symmetry.space_group_name_H-M   'P 1'
#
loop_
_entity.id
_entity.type
_entity.pdbx_description
1 polymer ?
#
loop_
_entity_poly.entity_id
_entity_poly.type
_entity_poly.pdbx_seq_one_letter_code
_entity_poly.pdbx_strand_id
1 'polypeptide(L)'
;MSAQTGVMIITMDTAIKGSVRKCQRLEVMGYVEGDVVAQEVMVHPGGRIIGKLKSVSAKVSGTVEGDIVVDGLLQITDTGSVNGTVQYGKLAMESGADLVAEVRNMPPRLEGDFEITVQRGRSARITLSDISAVDPDDPASALVFEVTNENNGMVAMMGDRKRPAATFTQADLIGGRVSFVHDGSAASAASFDVVVRDAAGAASGDAKTVSVTVVGTASLSSLW
;
A
#
# COMPACT_ATOMS: atom_id res chain seq x y z
N MET A 1 -11.11 22.18 -10.42
CA MET A 1 -9.71 22.53 -10.76
C MET A 1 -9.19 21.40 -11.64
N SER A 2 -8.86 21.63 -12.91
CA SER A 2 -8.26 20.57 -13.73
C SER A 2 -6.84 20.33 -13.23
N ALA A 3 -6.51 19.11 -12.83
CA ALA A 3 -5.12 18.73 -12.61
C ALA A 3 -4.37 19.02 -13.92
N GLN A 4 -3.41 19.94 -13.90
CA GLN A 4 -2.48 20.04 -15.01
C GLN A 4 -1.69 18.73 -15.04
N THR A 5 -2.00 17.87 -16.01
CA THR A 5 -1.22 16.68 -16.34
C THR A 5 0.14 17.11 -16.84
N GLY A 6 1.08 17.31 -15.90
CA GLY A 6 2.46 17.63 -16.21
C GLY A 6 3.12 16.44 -16.88
N VAL A 7 3.39 16.56 -18.18
CA VAL A 7 4.20 15.61 -18.93
C VAL A 7 5.61 16.17 -19.05
N MET A 8 6.60 15.41 -18.61
CA MET A 8 8.01 15.68 -18.88
C MET A 8 8.46 14.77 -20.01
N ILE A 9 9.08 15.35 -21.05
CA ILE A 9 9.59 14.60 -22.20
C ILE A 9 11.09 14.83 -22.30
N ILE A 10 11.86 13.74 -22.33
CA ILE A 10 13.32 13.74 -22.50
C ILE A 10 13.61 13.19 -23.89
N THR A 11 13.96 14.08 -24.82
CA THR A 11 14.19 13.74 -26.24
C THR A 11 15.55 13.09 -26.48
N MET A 12 15.77 12.50 -27.66
CA MET A 12 16.92 11.66 -28.01
C MET A 12 18.31 12.28 -27.77
N ASP A 13 18.43 13.61 -27.86
CA ASP A 13 19.70 14.34 -27.66
C ASP A 13 19.88 14.88 -26.23
N THR A 14 19.01 14.47 -25.30
CA THR A 14 19.01 14.94 -23.93
C THR A 14 19.48 13.84 -22.98
N ALA A 15 20.51 14.15 -22.21
CA ALA A 15 20.98 13.33 -21.10
C ALA A 15 20.74 14.07 -19.78
N ILE A 16 20.09 13.39 -18.83
CA ILE A 16 19.89 13.90 -17.47
C ILE A 16 20.68 13.03 -16.51
N LYS A 17 21.45 13.68 -15.63
CA LYS A 17 22.04 13.03 -14.44
C LYS A 17 21.49 13.71 -13.19
N GLY A 18 20.72 12.98 -12.38
CA GLY A 18 20.07 13.54 -11.19
C GLY A 18 18.75 12.85 -10.84
N SER A 19 17.87 13.56 -10.12
CA SER A 19 16.56 13.03 -9.72
C SER A 19 15.40 13.70 -10.45
N VAL A 20 14.49 12.89 -11.00
CA VAL A 20 13.14 13.31 -11.43
C VAL A 20 12.17 12.96 -10.31
N ARG A 21 11.46 13.95 -9.76
CA ARG A 21 10.51 13.76 -8.65
C ARG A 21 9.19 14.46 -8.95
N LYS A 22 8.09 13.97 -8.36
CA LYS A 22 6.74 14.55 -8.47
C LYS A 22 6.27 14.73 -9.92
N CYS A 23 6.68 13.83 -10.82
CA CYS A 23 6.27 13.85 -12.22
C CYS A 23 4.98 13.04 -12.38
N GLN A 24 4.00 13.53 -13.15
CA GLN A 24 2.81 12.73 -13.43
C GLN A 24 3.10 11.72 -14.53
N ARG A 25 3.57 12.20 -15.69
CA ARG A 25 3.99 11.35 -16.80
C ARG A 25 5.39 11.72 -17.26
N LEU A 26 6.29 10.75 -17.31
CA LEU A 26 7.63 10.90 -17.88
C LEU A 26 7.72 10.09 -19.16
N GLU A 27 8.14 10.75 -20.24
CA GLU A 27 8.49 10.10 -21.51
C GLU A 27 9.99 10.21 -21.77
N VAL A 28 10.66 9.08 -22.01
CA VAL A 28 12.10 9.02 -22.20
C VAL A 28 12.41 8.44 -23.58
N MET A 29 12.93 9.28 -24.45
CA MET A 29 13.56 8.92 -25.74
C MET A 29 15.09 9.11 -25.69
N GLY A 30 15.58 9.95 -24.75
CA GLY A 30 17.01 10.18 -24.49
C GLY A 30 17.56 9.30 -23.37
N TYR A 31 18.39 9.88 -22.50
CA TYR A 31 19.08 9.16 -21.43
C TYR A 31 18.83 9.78 -20.05
N VAL A 32 18.56 8.95 -19.05
CA VAL A 32 18.42 9.35 -17.64
C VAL A 32 19.30 8.48 -16.77
N GLU A 33 20.18 9.10 -15.97
CA GLU A 33 20.97 8.45 -14.94
C GLU A 33 20.60 9.01 -13.56
N GLY A 34 20.00 8.18 -12.71
CA GLY A 34 19.65 8.52 -11.34
C GLY A 34 18.24 8.08 -10.93
N ASP A 35 17.64 8.80 -9.97
CA ASP A 35 16.36 8.43 -9.37
C ASP A 35 15.17 9.02 -10.13
N VAL A 36 14.25 8.18 -10.59
CA VAL A 36 13.02 8.57 -11.27
C VAL A 36 11.81 8.20 -10.41
N VAL A 37 10.99 9.18 -10.07
CA VAL A 37 9.70 9.00 -9.40
C VAL A 37 8.59 9.72 -10.18
N ALA A 38 7.72 8.94 -10.81
CA ALA A 38 6.58 9.43 -11.58
C ALA A 38 5.34 8.54 -11.42
N GLN A 39 4.11 9.02 -11.73
CA GLN A 39 2.96 8.10 -11.78
C GLN A 39 3.06 7.15 -12.97
N GLU A 40 3.36 7.68 -14.15
CA GLU A 40 3.50 6.92 -15.39
C GLU A 40 4.86 7.19 -16.03
N VAL A 41 5.52 6.12 -16.46
CA VAL A 41 6.80 6.19 -17.18
C VAL A 41 6.69 5.46 -18.50
N MET A 42 7.05 6.14 -19.59
CA MET A 42 7.13 5.56 -20.92
C MET A 42 8.58 5.69 -21.42
N VAL A 43 9.24 4.56 -21.57
CA VAL A 43 10.58 4.50 -22.18
C VAL A 43 10.41 4.09 -23.62
N HIS A 44 10.53 5.04 -24.52
CA HIS A 44 10.38 4.83 -25.96
C HIS A 44 11.58 4.09 -26.54
N PRO A 45 11.50 3.55 -27.78
CA PRO A 45 12.65 2.95 -28.45
C PRO A 45 13.86 3.89 -28.47
N GLY A 46 15.03 3.38 -28.10
CA GLY A 46 16.27 4.16 -27.96
C GLY A 46 16.41 4.91 -26.63
N GLY A 47 15.31 5.13 -25.90
CA GLY A 47 15.30 5.72 -24.57
C GLY A 47 15.94 4.80 -23.53
N ARG A 48 16.63 5.40 -22.56
CA ARG A 48 17.39 4.68 -21.53
C ARG A 48 17.22 5.31 -20.16
N ILE A 49 16.93 4.49 -19.15
CA ILE A 49 16.96 4.86 -17.74
C ILE A 49 17.94 3.93 -17.02
N ILE A 50 18.92 4.50 -16.33
CA ILE A 50 19.85 3.79 -15.45
C ILE A 50 19.74 4.35 -14.03
N GLY A 51 19.35 3.52 -13.08
CA GLY A 51 19.20 3.91 -11.68
C GLY A 51 17.92 3.39 -11.06
N LYS A 52 17.35 4.16 -10.13
CA LYS A 52 16.14 3.76 -9.42
C LYS A 52 14.91 4.29 -10.14
N LEU A 53 13.97 3.40 -10.46
CA LEU A 53 12.70 3.75 -11.09
C LEU A 53 11.55 3.37 -10.14
N LYS A 54 10.77 4.36 -9.69
CA LYS A 54 9.53 4.15 -8.96
C LYS A 54 8.35 4.74 -9.72
N SER A 55 7.36 3.91 -10.04
CA SER A 55 6.13 4.36 -10.70
C SER A 55 4.89 3.55 -10.34
N VAL A 56 3.72 4.04 -10.73
CA VAL A 56 2.48 3.23 -10.69
C VAL A 56 2.36 2.40 -11.97
N SER A 57 2.76 2.95 -13.11
CA SER A 57 2.77 2.23 -14.39
C SER A 57 4.03 2.56 -15.18
N ALA A 58 4.56 1.54 -15.85
CA ALA A 58 5.70 1.69 -16.73
C ALA A 58 5.47 0.93 -18.03
N LYS A 59 5.64 1.59 -19.16
CA LYS A 59 5.72 0.97 -20.49
C LYS A 59 7.14 1.11 -21.02
N VAL A 60 7.79 -0.02 -21.32
CA VAL A 60 9.19 -0.08 -21.71
C VAL A 60 9.32 -0.65 -23.11
N SER A 61 9.69 0.22 -24.06
CA SER A 61 10.11 -0.08 -25.42
C SER A 61 11.59 0.23 -25.66
N GLY A 62 12.28 0.84 -24.69
CA GLY A 62 13.72 1.06 -24.67
C GLY A 62 14.42 0.22 -23.60
N THR A 63 15.38 0.79 -22.88
CA THR A 63 16.15 0.09 -21.84
C THR A 63 15.94 0.70 -20.46
N VAL A 64 15.70 -0.15 -19.45
CA VAL A 64 15.70 0.25 -18.04
C VAL A 64 16.61 -0.68 -17.25
N GLU A 65 17.57 -0.11 -16.53
CA GLU A 65 18.54 -0.85 -15.72
C GLU A 65 18.62 -0.30 -14.29
N GLY A 66 18.55 -1.17 -13.28
CA GLY A 66 18.77 -0.82 -11.88
C GLY A 66 17.74 -1.39 -10.90
N ASP A 67 17.24 -0.55 -9.99
CA ASP A 67 16.18 -0.94 -9.03
C ASP A 67 14.84 -0.42 -9.53
N ILE A 68 13.96 -1.31 -9.96
CA ILE A 68 12.67 -0.99 -10.58
C ILE A 68 11.53 -1.40 -9.65
N VAL A 69 10.66 -0.44 -9.32
CA VAL A 69 9.44 -0.64 -8.53
C VAL A 69 8.26 -0.05 -9.31
N VAL A 70 7.34 -0.91 -9.73
CA VAL A 70 6.13 -0.54 -10.48
C VAL A 70 4.89 -1.04 -9.73
N ASP A 71 4.26 -0.17 -8.94
CA ASP A 71 3.18 -0.55 -8.03
C ASP A 71 1.95 -1.17 -8.76
N GLY A 72 1.78 -0.86 -10.05
CA GLY A 72 0.71 -1.35 -10.91
C GLY A 72 1.25 -2.22 -12.04
N LEU A 73 1.10 -1.77 -13.29
CA LEU A 73 1.48 -2.55 -14.47
C LEU A 73 2.85 -2.15 -15.02
N LEU A 74 3.76 -3.12 -15.07
CA LEU A 74 4.97 -3.09 -15.90
C LEU A 74 4.66 -3.78 -17.24
N GLN A 75 4.62 -3.01 -18.32
CA GLN A 75 4.50 -3.51 -19.68
C GLN A 75 5.86 -3.41 -20.39
N ILE A 76 6.38 -4.52 -20.90
CA ILE A 76 7.59 -4.57 -21.71
C ILE A 76 7.18 -4.94 -23.13
N THR A 77 7.43 -4.04 -24.09
CA THR A 77 7.07 -4.28 -25.50
C THR A 77 8.15 -5.10 -26.21
N ASP A 78 7.91 -5.46 -27.46
CA ASP A 78 8.81 -6.24 -28.33
C ASP A 78 10.26 -5.74 -28.40
N THR A 79 10.51 -4.44 -28.26
CA THR A 79 11.86 -3.84 -28.23
C THR A 79 12.37 -3.50 -26.83
N GLY A 80 11.56 -3.73 -25.79
CA GLY A 80 11.88 -3.38 -24.42
C GLY A 80 12.88 -4.33 -23.78
N SER A 81 13.82 -3.79 -23.00
CA SER A 81 14.75 -4.55 -22.18
C SER A 81 14.78 -3.98 -20.76
N VAL A 82 14.53 -4.83 -19.77
CA VAL A 82 14.56 -4.48 -18.34
C VAL A 82 15.58 -5.37 -17.62
N ASN A 83 16.53 -4.76 -16.91
CA ASN A 83 17.59 -5.47 -16.20
C ASN A 83 17.75 -4.97 -14.75
N GLY A 84 17.87 -5.88 -13.79
CA GLY A 84 18.20 -5.56 -12.40
C GLY A 84 17.26 -6.16 -11.37
N THR A 85 16.96 -5.44 -10.29
CA THR A 85 15.99 -5.89 -9.28
C THR A 85 14.63 -5.31 -9.61
N VAL A 86 13.60 -6.14 -9.71
CA VAL A 86 12.27 -5.69 -10.15
C VAL A 86 11.19 -6.10 -9.16
N GLN A 87 10.37 -5.14 -8.78
CA GLN A 87 9.12 -5.29 -8.03
C GLN A 87 7.98 -4.76 -8.91
N TYR A 88 6.95 -5.55 -9.14
CA TYR A 88 5.78 -5.12 -9.92
C TYR A 88 4.49 -5.70 -9.36
N GLY A 89 3.38 -4.99 -9.51
CA GLY A 89 2.06 -5.55 -9.21
C GLY A 89 1.56 -6.49 -10.31
N LYS A 90 1.73 -6.10 -11.58
CA LYS A 90 1.40 -6.90 -12.76
C LYS A 90 2.48 -6.76 -13.82
N LEU A 91 2.74 -7.85 -14.53
CA LEU A 91 3.68 -7.88 -15.65
C LEU A 91 2.96 -8.28 -16.94
N ALA A 92 3.19 -7.52 -18.01
CA ALA A 92 2.79 -7.87 -19.37
C ALA A 92 4.01 -7.79 -20.29
N MET A 93 4.26 -8.86 -21.06
CA MET A 93 5.39 -8.93 -21.98
C MET A 93 4.92 -9.29 -23.39
N GLU A 94 5.42 -8.54 -24.38
CA GLU A 94 5.22 -8.83 -25.80
C GLU A 94 6.32 -9.76 -26.34
N SER A 95 6.07 -10.42 -27.48
CA SER A 95 7.08 -11.27 -28.11
C SER A 95 8.27 -10.41 -28.58
N GLY A 96 9.47 -10.71 -28.09
CA GLY A 96 10.69 -9.92 -28.33
C GLY A 96 11.19 -9.16 -27.10
N ALA A 97 10.32 -8.96 -26.11
CA ALA A 97 10.69 -8.34 -24.83
C ALA A 97 11.77 -9.14 -24.10
N ASP A 98 12.73 -8.43 -23.49
CA ASP A 98 13.79 -9.00 -22.67
C ASP A 98 13.67 -8.57 -21.20
N LEU A 99 13.74 -9.54 -20.29
CA LEU A 99 13.69 -9.31 -18.85
C LEU A 99 14.72 -10.20 -18.15
N VAL A 100 15.77 -9.57 -17.63
CA VAL A 100 16.81 -10.23 -16.85
C VAL A 100 16.79 -9.64 -15.44
N ALA A 101 16.00 -10.23 -14.54
CA ALA A 101 15.73 -9.64 -13.25
C ALA A 101 15.65 -10.61 -12.08
N GLU A 102 16.07 -10.12 -10.91
CA GLU A 102 15.67 -10.67 -9.61
C GLU A 102 14.30 -10.08 -9.26
N VAL A 103 13.24 -10.88 -9.36
CA VAL A 103 11.88 -10.45 -9.00
C VAL A 103 11.70 -10.55 -7.49
N ARG A 104 11.26 -9.47 -6.85
CA ARG A 104 10.99 -9.42 -5.40
C ARG A 104 9.51 -9.15 -5.12
N ASN A 105 9.04 -9.70 -4.01
CA ASN A 105 7.71 -9.48 -3.44
C ASN A 105 7.51 -7.99 -3.10
N MET A 106 6.31 -7.45 -3.33
CA MET A 106 6.00 -6.10 -2.87
C MET A 106 5.33 -6.12 -1.50
N PRO A 107 5.68 -5.18 -0.60
CA PRO A 107 5.07 -5.14 0.70
C PRO A 107 3.65 -4.56 0.63
N PRO A 108 2.75 -5.01 1.51
CA PRO A 108 1.40 -4.50 1.59
C PRO A 108 1.39 -3.05 2.10
N ARG A 109 0.32 -2.32 1.82
CA ARG A 109 0.13 -0.95 2.30
C ARG A 109 -1.16 -0.83 3.09
N LEU A 110 -1.08 -0.19 4.24
CA LEU A 110 -2.23 0.20 5.04
C LEU A 110 -2.85 1.49 4.48
N GLU A 111 -4.17 1.51 4.42
CA GLU A 111 -5.02 2.62 4.02
C GLU A 111 -6.17 2.77 5.04
N GLY A 112 -6.87 3.91 4.97
CA GLY A 112 -7.95 4.27 5.90
C GLY A 112 -7.69 5.60 6.60
N ASP A 113 -8.67 6.08 7.35
CA ASP A 113 -8.51 7.25 8.21
C ASP A 113 -7.93 6.90 9.59
N PHE A 114 -7.92 5.61 9.95
CA PHE A 114 -7.49 5.08 11.25
C PHE A 114 -8.27 5.66 12.43
N GLU A 115 -9.54 6.02 12.20
CA GLU A 115 -10.45 6.56 13.22
C GLU A 115 -11.69 5.66 13.38
N ILE A 116 -12.05 5.37 14.63
CA ILE A 116 -13.25 4.61 14.97
C ILE A 116 -14.03 5.37 16.03
N THR A 117 -15.36 5.31 15.98
CA THR A 117 -16.22 5.77 17.07
C THR A 117 -16.99 4.60 17.67
N VAL A 118 -16.96 4.47 19.00
CA VAL A 118 -17.64 3.39 19.72
C VAL A 118 -18.40 3.93 20.93
N GLN A 119 -19.56 3.36 21.23
CA GLN A 119 -20.23 3.61 22.50
C GLN A 119 -19.49 2.90 23.65
N ARG A 120 -19.37 3.55 24.80
CA ARG A 120 -18.76 2.93 25.99
C ARG A 120 -19.40 1.57 26.30
N GLY A 121 -18.55 0.54 26.43
CA GLY A 121 -18.97 -0.82 26.79
C GLY A 121 -19.79 -1.53 25.70
N ARG A 122 -19.72 -1.03 24.46
CA ARG A 122 -20.32 -1.63 23.27
C ARG A 122 -19.21 -2.00 22.28
N SER A 123 -19.64 -2.54 21.15
CA SER A 123 -18.76 -2.78 20.02
C SER A 123 -19.12 -1.89 18.83
N ALA A 124 -18.10 -1.55 18.05
CA ALA A 124 -18.22 -0.94 16.73
C ALA A 124 -17.62 -1.90 15.71
N ARG A 125 -18.28 -2.07 14.57
CA ARG A 125 -17.70 -2.82 13.45
C ARG A 125 -16.58 -1.99 12.85
N ILE A 126 -15.44 -2.61 12.59
CA ILE A 126 -14.33 -1.99 11.86
C ILE A 126 -14.66 -2.08 10.37
N THR A 127 -14.59 -0.95 9.67
CA THR A 127 -14.94 -0.83 8.26
C THR A 127 -13.70 -0.60 7.38
N LEU A 128 -13.89 -0.68 6.07
CA LEU A 128 -12.84 -0.40 5.08
C LEU A 128 -12.47 1.09 5.01
N SER A 129 -13.29 1.99 5.58
CA SER A 129 -12.94 3.40 5.72
C SER A 129 -11.97 3.61 6.88
N ASP A 130 -12.15 2.84 7.96
CA ASP A 130 -11.33 2.93 9.16
C ASP A 130 -9.94 2.35 8.87
N ILE A 131 -9.90 1.13 8.33
CA ILE A 131 -8.67 0.41 8.01
C ILE A 131 -8.89 -0.51 6.82
N SER A 132 -7.97 -0.50 5.86
CA SER A 132 -7.85 -1.52 4.83
C SER A 132 -6.39 -1.75 4.46
N ALA A 133 -6.10 -2.86 3.78
CA ALA A 133 -4.81 -3.12 3.18
C ALA A 133 -4.93 -3.43 1.70
N VAL A 134 -3.98 -2.90 0.94
CA VAL A 134 -3.82 -3.16 -0.49
C VAL A 134 -2.41 -3.70 -0.71
N ASP A 135 -2.35 -4.79 -1.45
CA ASP A 135 -1.12 -5.39 -1.91
C ASP A 135 -1.24 -5.65 -3.41
N PRO A 136 -0.27 -5.23 -4.23
CA PRO A 136 -0.39 -5.41 -5.68
C PRO A 136 -0.16 -6.84 -6.20
N ASP A 137 0.53 -7.70 -5.45
CA ASP A 137 0.85 -9.10 -5.81
C ASP A 137 0.14 -10.16 -4.96
N ASP A 138 -0.46 -9.78 -3.82
CA ASP A 138 -1.21 -10.70 -2.95
C ASP A 138 -2.73 -10.46 -2.87
N PRO A 139 -3.56 -11.53 -2.80
CA PRO A 139 -5.00 -11.40 -2.63
C PRO A 139 -5.37 -10.99 -1.19
N ALA A 140 -6.56 -10.41 -1.00
CA ALA A 140 -7.06 -9.98 0.32
C ALA A 140 -7.09 -11.09 1.40
N SER A 141 -7.17 -12.36 1.02
CA SER A 141 -7.10 -13.47 1.98
C SER A 141 -5.69 -13.74 2.51
N ALA A 142 -4.65 -13.30 1.80
CA ALA A 142 -3.25 -13.43 2.19
C ALA A 142 -2.75 -12.25 3.03
N LEU A 143 -3.48 -11.14 3.09
CA LEU A 143 -3.11 -9.97 3.88
C LEU A 143 -3.60 -10.13 5.32
N VAL A 144 -2.67 -10.34 6.24
CA VAL A 144 -2.93 -10.59 7.66
C VAL A 144 -2.58 -9.35 8.47
N PHE A 145 -3.58 -8.78 9.13
CA PHE A 145 -3.41 -7.74 10.15
C PHE A 145 -2.97 -8.39 11.45
N GLU A 146 -1.91 -7.84 12.05
CA GLU A 146 -1.46 -8.12 13.41
C GLU A 146 -1.88 -6.95 14.31
N VAL A 147 -2.59 -7.25 15.40
CA VAL A 147 -3.08 -6.26 16.36
C VAL A 147 -2.18 -6.29 17.60
N THR A 148 -1.74 -5.11 18.03
CA THR A 148 -0.90 -4.94 19.23
C THR A 148 -1.32 -3.69 20.00
N ASN A 149 -0.74 -3.48 21.19
CA ASN A 149 -0.90 -2.26 22.00
C ASN A 149 -2.36 -1.83 22.24
N GLU A 150 -3.24 -2.82 22.43
CA GLU A 150 -4.65 -2.58 22.73
C GLU A 150 -4.83 -1.84 24.06
N ASN A 151 -5.64 -0.79 24.05
CA ASN A 151 -5.85 0.09 25.20
C ASN A 151 -7.34 0.45 25.31
N ASN A 152 -7.93 0.29 26.50
CA ASN A 152 -9.34 0.55 26.82
C ASN A 152 -10.36 -0.21 25.94
N GLY A 153 -9.96 -1.38 25.43
CA GLY A 153 -10.79 -2.25 24.60
C GLY A 153 -9.93 -3.24 23.83
N MET A 154 -10.55 -3.97 22.92
CA MET A 154 -9.87 -4.98 22.11
C MET A 154 -10.50 -5.10 20.72
N VAL A 155 -9.73 -5.50 19.73
CA VAL A 155 -10.21 -6.00 18.45
C VAL A 155 -10.68 -7.43 18.63
N ALA A 156 -11.85 -7.77 18.11
CA ALA A 156 -12.44 -9.10 18.23
C ALA A 156 -13.20 -9.50 16.97
N MET A 157 -13.21 -10.81 16.70
CA MET A 157 -14.01 -11.40 15.63
C MET A 157 -15.50 -11.39 16.02
N MET A 158 -16.39 -11.19 15.04
CA MET A 158 -17.84 -11.16 15.24
C MET A 158 -18.38 -12.44 15.90
N GLY A 159 -17.76 -13.59 15.60
CA GLY A 159 -18.11 -14.90 16.18
C GLY A 159 -17.68 -15.09 17.64
N ASP A 160 -16.73 -14.30 18.15
CA ASP A 160 -16.26 -14.36 19.54
C ASP A 160 -15.80 -12.98 20.02
N ARG A 161 -16.76 -12.13 20.38
CA ARG A 161 -16.50 -10.76 20.88
C ARG A 161 -15.99 -10.71 22.33
N LYS A 162 -15.74 -11.85 22.96
CA LYS A 162 -15.24 -11.93 24.34
C LYS A 162 -13.75 -12.21 24.40
N ARG A 163 -13.13 -12.50 23.27
CA ARG A 163 -11.68 -12.78 23.17
C ARG A 163 -11.05 -11.83 22.16
N PRO A 164 -9.83 -11.33 22.44
CA PRO A 164 -9.11 -10.54 21.48
C PRO A 164 -8.73 -11.39 20.27
N ALA A 165 -8.81 -10.78 19.09
CA ALA A 165 -8.30 -11.32 17.85
C ALA A 165 -6.92 -10.72 17.60
N ALA A 166 -5.87 -11.50 17.91
CA ALA A 166 -4.49 -11.07 17.67
C ALA A 166 -4.21 -10.83 16.17
N THR A 167 -4.92 -11.55 15.30
CA THR A 167 -4.86 -11.36 13.86
C THR A 167 -6.23 -11.49 13.20
N PHE A 168 -6.37 -10.86 12.04
CA PHE A 168 -7.48 -11.04 11.11
C PHE A 168 -7.01 -10.73 9.68
N THR A 169 -7.76 -11.12 8.65
CA THR A 169 -7.38 -10.89 7.24
C THR A 169 -8.10 -9.69 6.63
N GLN A 170 -7.58 -9.13 5.52
CA GLN A 170 -8.32 -8.16 4.72
C GLN A 170 -9.66 -8.74 4.23
N ALA A 171 -9.73 -10.05 3.95
CA ALA A 171 -10.99 -10.74 3.65
C ALA A 171 -11.99 -10.75 4.83
N ASP A 172 -11.52 -10.77 6.08
CA ASP A 172 -12.37 -10.65 7.27
C ASP A 172 -13.02 -9.27 7.39
N LEU A 173 -12.25 -8.21 7.11
CA LEU A 173 -12.75 -6.83 7.08
C LEU A 173 -13.80 -6.65 5.98
N ILE A 174 -13.51 -7.11 4.76
CA ILE A 174 -14.45 -7.11 3.63
C ILE A 174 -15.74 -7.85 4.01
N GLY A 175 -15.61 -9.00 4.66
CA GLY A 175 -16.75 -9.80 5.15
C GLY A 175 -17.47 -9.20 6.36
N GLY A 176 -16.96 -8.11 6.96
CA GLY A 176 -17.58 -7.48 8.12
C GLY A 176 -17.45 -8.21 9.43
N ARG A 177 -16.44 -9.07 9.54
CA ARG A 177 -16.27 -10.00 10.65
C ARG A 177 -15.43 -9.43 11.79
N VAL A 178 -14.94 -8.21 11.68
CA VAL A 178 -14.02 -7.59 12.66
C VAL A 178 -14.72 -6.44 13.37
N SER A 179 -14.53 -6.35 14.69
CA SER A 179 -15.10 -5.27 15.52
C SER A 179 -14.12 -4.84 16.59
N PHE A 180 -14.17 -3.57 16.97
CA PHE A 180 -13.59 -3.09 18.21
C PHE A 180 -14.62 -3.22 19.34
N VAL A 181 -14.21 -3.70 20.51
CA VAL A 181 -15.04 -3.89 21.71
C VAL A 181 -14.44 -3.04 22.82
N HIS A 182 -15.15 -1.98 23.23
CA HIS A 182 -14.73 -1.14 24.34
C HIS A 182 -14.94 -1.87 25.68
N ASP A 183 -13.97 -1.76 26.58
CA ASP A 183 -13.95 -2.52 27.85
C ASP A 183 -15.00 -2.07 28.89
N GLY A 184 -15.57 -0.87 28.70
CA GLY A 184 -16.60 -0.28 29.56
C GLY A 184 -16.06 0.68 30.62
N SER A 185 -14.74 0.88 30.65
CA SER A 185 -14.07 1.86 31.50
C SER A 185 -14.58 3.29 31.25
N ALA A 186 -14.28 4.19 32.19
CA ALA A 186 -14.66 5.60 32.07
C ALA A 186 -13.82 6.38 31.03
N ALA A 187 -12.88 5.74 30.35
CA ALA A 187 -12.07 6.38 29.31
C ALA A 187 -12.94 7.00 28.21
N SER A 188 -12.50 8.13 27.67
CA SER A 188 -13.11 8.78 26.50
C SER A 188 -12.38 8.44 25.19
N ALA A 189 -11.29 7.68 25.29
CA ALA A 189 -10.48 7.26 24.16
C ALA A 189 -9.94 5.84 24.39
N ALA A 190 -9.79 5.11 23.30
CA ALA A 190 -9.18 3.80 23.23
C ALA A 190 -8.29 3.73 21.98
N SER A 191 -7.43 2.72 21.89
CA SER A 191 -6.53 2.58 20.75
C SER A 191 -6.04 1.15 20.58
N PHE A 192 -5.51 0.85 19.41
CA PHE A 192 -4.70 -0.33 19.13
C PHE A 192 -3.79 -0.02 17.94
N ASP A 193 -2.71 -0.78 17.82
CA ASP A 193 -1.78 -0.66 16.71
C ASP A 193 -1.99 -1.82 15.72
N VAL A 194 -1.82 -1.53 14.43
CA VAL A 194 -1.88 -2.52 13.36
C VAL A 194 -0.62 -2.51 12.49
N VAL A 195 -0.19 -3.70 12.10
CA VAL A 195 0.75 -3.96 11.00
C VAL A 195 0.09 -4.98 10.08
N VAL A 196 0.27 -4.87 8.77
CA VAL A 196 -0.15 -5.93 7.84
C VAL A 196 1.06 -6.64 7.28
N ARG A 197 0.95 -7.97 7.19
CA ARG A 197 1.89 -8.83 6.51
C ARG A 197 1.24 -9.56 5.36
N ASP A 198 2.00 -9.74 4.30
CA ASP A 198 1.63 -10.59 3.18
C ASP A 198 2.04 -12.06 3.40
N ALA A 199 1.80 -12.91 2.41
CA ALA A 199 2.13 -14.33 2.48
C ALA A 199 3.64 -14.62 2.42
N ALA A 200 4.44 -13.73 1.82
CA ALA A 200 5.89 -13.81 1.78
C ALA A 200 6.56 -13.29 3.07
N GLY A 201 5.76 -12.68 3.97
CA GLY A 201 6.18 -12.15 5.26
C GLY A 201 6.64 -10.69 5.23
N ALA A 202 6.55 -10.00 4.09
CA ALA A 202 6.85 -8.58 4.05
C ALA A 202 5.76 -7.80 4.80
N ALA A 203 6.16 -6.68 5.42
CA ALA A 203 5.29 -5.90 6.30
C ALA A 203 4.99 -4.52 5.71
N SER A 204 3.87 -3.94 6.13
CA SER A 204 3.45 -2.59 5.78
C SER A 204 4.32 -1.45 6.34
N GLY A 205 5.45 -1.78 6.98
CA GLY A 205 6.34 -0.87 7.67
C GLY A 205 6.09 -0.83 9.18
N ASP A 206 6.36 0.32 9.79
CA ASP A 206 6.10 0.56 11.21
C ASP A 206 4.59 0.45 11.53
N ALA A 207 4.28 0.05 12.75
CA ALA A 207 2.91 -0.06 13.24
C ALA A 207 2.15 1.27 13.13
N LYS A 208 0.87 1.18 12.75
CA LYS A 208 -0.04 2.32 12.68
C LYS A 208 -1.05 2.26 13.81
N THR A 209 -1.15 3.34 14.57
CA THR A 209 -2.14 3.48 15.63
C THR A 209 -3.50 3.84 15.08
N VAL A 210 -4.50 3.07 15.47
CA VAL A 210 -5.92 3.32 15.24
C VAL A 210 -6.49 4.01 16.47
N SER A 211 -7.06 5.19 16.27
CA SER A 211 -7.63 6.00 17.34
C SER A 211 -9.12 5.70 17.47
N VAL A 212 -9.56 5.38 18.68
CA VAL A 212 -10.96 5.07 18.96
C VAL A 212 -11.55 6.14 19.89
N THR A 213 -12.49 6.92 19.36
CA THR A 213 -13.28 7.88 20.13
C THR A 213 -14.41 7.15 20.86
N VAL A 214 -14.48 7.32 22.19
CA VAL A 214 -15.49 6.66 23.03
C VAL A 214 -16.58 7.65 23.41
N VAL A 215 -17.81 7.36 22.98
CA VAL A 215 -18.98 8.21 23.23
C VAL A 215 -19.94 7.62 24.27
N GLY A 216 -20.72 8.49 24.91
CA GLY A 216 -21.69 8.15 25.96
C GLY A 216 -21.20 8.49 27.38
N THR A 217 -22.12 8.56 28.33
CA THR A 217 -21.82 8.81 29.76
C THR A 217 -21.59 7.51 30.52
N ALA A 218 -20.80 7.53 31.58
CA ALA A 218 -20.71 6.37 32.47
C ALA A 218 -22.11 6.12 33.05
N SER A 219 -22.61 4.88 32.96
CA SER A 219 -23.75 4.49 33.77
C SER A 219 -23.28 4.56 35.22
N LEU A 220 -23.73 5.56 35.97
CA LEU A 220 -23.66 5.50 37.42
C LEU A 220 -24.56 4.34 37.83
N SER A 221 -24.00 3.15 38.03
CA SER A 221 -24.70 2.12 38.78
C SER A 221 -24.92 2.68 40.18
N SER A 222 -26.11 3.20 40.43
CA SER A 222 -26.55 3.63 41.74
C SER A 222 -26.49 2.42 42.67
N LEU A 223 -25.53 2.45 43.60
CA LEU A 223 -25.51 1.59 44.77
C LEU A 223 -26.77 1.91 45.60
N TRP A 224 -27.77 1.04 45.55
CA TRP A 224 -28.79 0.85 46.58
C TRP A 224 -29.17 -0.63 46.61
#